data_AF-A0A2X2BLD2-F1
#
_entry.id   AF-A0A2X2BLD2-F1
#
_cell.length_a   1.000
_cell.length_b   1.000
_cell.length_c   1.000
_cell.angle_alpha   90.00
_cell.angle_beta   90.00
_cell.angle_gamma   90.00
#
_symmetry.space_group_name_H-M   'P 1'
#
loop_
_entity.id
_entity.type
_entity.pdbx_description
1 polymer ?
#
loop_
_entity_poly.entity_id
_entity_poly.type
_entity_poly.pdbx_seq_one_letter_code
_entity_poly.pdbx_strand_id
1 'polypeptide(L)'
;MDSGKTICRAPLADEKVTVRFGLTASSLRIVGRDLARSSKKIWQELNIAPWQRTRIPLIYYNDTLIAAVNTFVTLEGNATTEQSITIEWQAS
;
A
#
# COMPACT_ATOMS: atom_id res chain seq x y z
N MET A 1 13.96 -10.34 10.88
CA MET A 1 14.20 -9.08 10.15
C MET A 1 13.44 -9.22 8.86
N ASP A 2 12.19 -8.73 8.82
CA ASP A 2 11.43 -8.71 7.57
C ASP A 2 12.10 -7.69 6.65
N SER A 3 12.82 -8.22 5.67
CA SER A 3 13.30 -7.45 4.52
C SER A 3 12.13 -6.67 3.95
N GLY A 4 12.26 -5.34 3.88
CA GLY A 4 11.22 -4.39 3.46
C GLY A 4 10.72 -4.66 2.04
N LYS A 5 9.88 -5.69 1.92
CA LYS A 5 9.27 -6.21 0.72
C LYS A 5 7.76 -6.15 0.89
N THR A 6 7.09 -5.62 -0.12
CA THR A 6 5.64 -5.57 -0.19
C THR A 6 5.17 -6.49 -1.29
N ILE A 7 4.36 -7.48 -0.95
CA ILE A 7 3.80 -8.42 -1.92
C ILE A 7 2.36 -8.01 -2.20
N CYS A 8 2.01 -7.80 -3.46
CA CYS A 8 0.65 -7.49 -3.89
C CYS A 8 0.34 -8.21 -5.21
N ARG A 9 -0.93 -8.23 -5.63
CA ARG A 9 -1.31 -8.81 -6.93
C ARG A 9 -0.55 -8.13 -8.07
N ALA A 10 -0.27 -8.87 -9.13
CA ALA A 10 0.22 -8.27 -10.36
C ALA A 10 -0.81 -7.28 -10.95
N PRO A 11 -0.37 -6.21 -11.64
CA PRO A 11 -1.27 -5.37 -12.41
C PRO A 11 -1.84 -6.16 -13.60
N LEU A 12 -3.06 -5.81 -14.01
CA LEU A 12 -3.61 -6.27 -15.29
C LEU A 12 -2.87 -5.63 -16.46
N ALA A 13 -2.97 -6.23 -17.65
CA ALA A 13 -2.25 -5.78 -18.84
C ALA A 13 -2.55 -4.32 -19.24
N ASP A 14 -3.72 -3.81 -18.86
CA ASP A 14 -4.22 -2.46 -19.15
C ASP A 14 -4.15 -1.51 -17.95
N GLU A 15 -3.70 -1.97 -16.78
CA GLU A 15 -3.54 -1.13 -15.59
C GLU A 15 -2.23 -0.33 -15.63
N LYS A 16 -2.34 1.00 -15.55
CA LYS A 16 -1.16 1.86 -15.41
C LYS A 16 -0.66 1.85 -13.97
N VAL A 17 0.55 1.37 -13.76
CA VAL A 17 1.23 1.43 -12.46
C VAL A 17 1.79 2.84 -12.23
N THR A 18 1.45 3.44 -11.08
CA THR A 18 2.02 4.73 -10.65
C THR A 18 2.47 4.67 -9.20
N VAL A 19 3.55 5.40 -8.89
CA VAL A 19 3.99 5.64 -7.52
C VAL A 19 3.56 7.05 -7.13
N ARG A 20 2.84 7.18 -6.03
CA ARG A 20 2.36 8.46 -5.49
C ARG A 20 2.80 8.59 -4.03
N PHE A 21 2.67 9.79 -3.48
CA PHE A 21 3.00 10.10 -2.08
C PHE A 21 1.90 10.95 -1.47
N GLY A 22 1.77 10.91 -0.13
CA GLY A 22 0.78 11.70 0.60
C GLY A 22 -0.63 11.11 0.51
N LEU A 23 -0.88 10.03 1.24
CA LEU A 23 -2.18 9.35 1.24
C LEU A 23 -3.26 10.21 1.90
N THR A 24 -4.36 10.46 1.19
CA THR A 24 -5.51 11.27 1.66
C THR A 24 -6.85 10.51 1.71
N ALA A 25 -6.83 9.17 1.69
CA ALA A 25 -8.06 8.37 1.70
C ALA A 25 -8.87 8.56 3.01
N SER A 26 -10.18 8.84 2.87
CA SER A 26 -11.12 8.96 4.00
C SER A 26 -11.61 7.61 4.51
N SER A 27 -11.60 6.59 3.65
CA SER A 27 -11.97 5.21 3.95
C SER A 27 -11.09 4.26 3.15
N LEU A 28 -10.41 3.35 3.82
CA LEU A 28 -9.52 2.35 3.24
C LEU A 28 -9.67 1.03 4.00
N ARG A 29 -9.64 -0.08 3.27
CA ARG A 29 -9.59 -1.43 3.82
C ARG A 29 -8.23 -2.04 3.51
N ILE A 30 -7.57 -2.60 4.52
CA ILE A 30 -6.25 -3.22 4.39
C ILE A 30 -6.31 -4.68 4.84
N VAL A 31 -5.45 -5.52 4.26
CA VAL A 31 -5.39 -6.94 4.58
C VAL A 31 -5.13 -7.15 6.08
N GLY A 32 -5.79 -8.15 6.68
CA GLY A 32 -5.67 -8.46 8.10
C GLY A 32 -6.50 -7.54 9.00
N ARG A 33 -7.40 -6.71 8.46
CA ARG A 33 -8.34 -5.87 9.24
C ARG A 33 -9.74 -5.92 8.67
N ASP A 34 -10.73 -6.05 9.56
CA ASP A 34 -12.13 -6.24 9.17
C ASP A 34 -12.85 -4.95 8.78
N LEU A 35 -12.44 -3.80 9.35
CA LEU A 35 -13.17 -2.54 9.21
C LEU A 35 -12.37 -1.50 8.43
N ALA A 36 -13.08 -0.76 7.58
CA ALA A 36 -12.51 0.39 6.90
C ALA A 36 -12.11 1.49 7.89
N ARG A 37 -11.03 2.21 7.56
CA ARG A 37 -10.45 3.28 8.39
C ARG A 37 -9.96 4.41 7.48
N SER A 38 -9.94 5.63 8.03
CA SER A 38 -9.26 6.73 7.34
C SER A 38 -7.76 6.49 7.31
N SER A 39 -7.09 7.03 6.29
CA SER A 39 -5.63 7.01 6.17
C SER A 39 -4.93 7.50 7.43
N LYS A 40 -5.41 8.61 8.03
CA LYS A 40 -4.90 9.12 9.31
C LYS A 40 -4.97 8.07 10.42
N LYS A 41 -6.08 7.34 10.54
CA LYS A 41 -6.28 6.34 11.58
C LYS A 41 -5.39 5.12 11.35
N ILE A 42 -5.25 4.67 10.10
CA ILE A 42 -4.32 3.58 9.72
C ILE A 42 -2.89 3.97 10.11
N TRP A 43 -2.43 5.17 9.76
CA TRP A 43 -1.09 5.62 10.12
C TRP A 43 -0.86 5.69 11.63
N GLN A 44 -1.87 6.11 12.39
CA GLN A 44 -1.81 6.12 13.85
C GLN A 44 -1.72 4.71 14.43
N GLU A 45 -2.55 3.77 13.96
CA GLU A 45 -2.57 2.38 14.43
C GLU A 45 -1.28 1.61 14.07
N LEU A 46 -0.59 2.04 13.01
CA LEU A 46 0.72 1.52 12.61
C LEU A 46 1.89 2.28 13.23
N ASN A 47 1.64 3.24 14.14
CA ASN A 47 2.64 4.07 14.81
C ASN A 47 3.59 4.83 13.85
N ILE A 48 3.11 5.19 12.66
CA ILE A 48 3.89 5.95 11.68
C ILE A 48 3.80 7.45 11.99
N ALA A 49 4.95 8.09 12.19
CA ALA A 49 5.00 9.51 12.52
C ALA A 49 4.63 10.40 11.31
N PRO A 50 4.02 11.59 11.52
CA PRO A 50 3.55 12.46 10.43
C PRO A 50 4.60 12.76 9.34
N TRP A 51 5.85 12.99 9.72
CA TRP A 51 6.95 13.27 8.79
C TRP A 51 7.38 12.06 7.96
N GLN A 52 7.10 10.84 8.42
CA GLN A 52 7.38 9.62 7.65
C GLN A 52 6.28 9.35 6.63
N ARG A 53 5.01 9.67 6.95
CA ARG A 53 3.84 9.35 6.11
C ARG A 53 3.93 9.90 4.70
N THR A 54 4.49 11.10 4.54
CA THR A 54 4.64 11.75 3.22
C THR A 54 5.76 11.16 2.38
N ARG A 55 6.65 10.36 2.99
CA ARG A 55 7.79 9.70 2.33
C ARG A 55 7.51 8.23 2.01
N ILE A 56 6.41 7.68 2.50
CA ILE A 56 6.01 6.30 2.20
C ILE A 56 5.49 6.24 0.76
N PRO A 57 6.13 5.46 -0.14
CA PRO A 57 5.64 5.28 -1.49
C PRO A 57 4.31 4.54 -1.49
N LEU A 58 3.39 5.01 -2.31
CA LEU A 58 2.07 4.44 -2.50
C LEU A 58 1.97 3.90 -3.91
N ILE A 59 1.68 2.61 -4.05
CA ILE A 59 1.48 1.96 -5.34
C ILE A 59 0.02 2.08 -5.73
N TYR A 60 -0.21 2.60 -6.93
CA TYR A 60 -1.52 2.72 -7.53
C TYR A 60 -1.57 1.98 -8.86
N TYR A 61 -2.66 1.27 -9.10
CA TYR A 61 -3.04 0.80 -10.42
C TYR A 61 -4.19 1.69 -10.89
N ASN A 62 -3.95 2.46 -11.97
CA ASN A 62 -4.79 3.60 -12.34
C ASN A 62 -4.97 4.55 -11.14
N ASP A 63 -6.19 4.66 -10.60
CA ASP A 63 -6.52 5.47 -9.41
C ASP A 63 -6.84 4.66 -8.15
N THR A 64 -6.69 3.33 -8.21
CA THR A 64 -6.90 2.43 -7.08
C THR A 64 -5.60 2.25 -6.30
N LEU A 65 -5.62 2.57 -5.00
CA LEU A 65 -4.49 2.30 -4.10
C LEU A 65 -4.34 0.79 -3.91
N ILE A 66 -3.13 0.28 -4.12
CA ILE A 66 -2.80 -1.15 -4.00
C ILE A 66 -2.05 -1.41 -2.70
N ALA A 67 -1.00 -0.64 -2.43
CA ALA A 67 -0.18 -0.81 -1.24
C ALA A 67 0.52 0.48 -0.82
N ALA A 68 0.81 0.60 0.47
CA ALA A 68 1.83 1.49 0.99
C ALA A 68 3.09 0.67 1.23
N VAL A 69 4.16 0.97 0.50
CA VAL A 69 5.36 0.13 0.49
C VAL A 69 5.95 0.02 1.90
N ASN A 70 6.29 -1.21 2.27
CA ASN A 70 6.83 -1.64 3.56
C ASN A 70 5.92 -1.33 4.74
N THR A 71 4.62 -1.12 4.47
CA THR A 71 3.68 -0.69 5.50
C THR A 71 2.38 -1.49 5.49
N PHE A 72 1.65 -1.53 4.37
CA PHE A 72 0.42 -2.34 4.26
C PHE A 72 0.03 -2.60 2.81
N VAL A 73 -0.83 -3.60 2.62
CA VAL A 73 -1.51 -3.89 1.34
C VAL A 73 -3.02 -3.71 1.55
N THR A 74 -3.67 -3.10 0.56
CA THR A 74 -5.13 -2.91 0.54
C THR A 74 -5.83 -4.22 0.18
N LEU A 75 -7.15 -4.32 0.39
CA LEU A 75 -7.87 -5.51 -0.09
C LEU A 75 -7.83 -5.62 -1.63
N GLU A 76 -7.83 -4.49 -2.31
CA GLU A 76 -7.73 -4.37 -3.78
C GLU A 76 -6.35 -4.80 -4.30
N GLY A 77 -5.32 -4.67 -3.47
CA GLY A 77 -3.97 -5.13 -3.76
C GLY A 77 -3.65 -6.54 -3.29
N ASN A 78 -4.57 -7.21 -2.59
CA ASN A 78 -4.33 -8.53 -2.04
C ASN A 78 -4.08 -9.56 -3.16
N ALA A 79 -2.99 -10.32 -3.06
CA ALA A 79 -2.69 -11.39 -4.01
C ALA A 79 -3.56 -12.62 -3.67
N THR A 80 -4.68 -12.77 -4.36
CA THR A 80 -5.58 -13.94 -4.21
C THR A 80 -5.30 -15.05 -5.23
N THR A 81 -4.55 -14.75 -6.29
CA THR A 81 -4.15 -15.69 -7.34
C THR A 81 -2.63 -15.92 -7.30
N GLU A 82 -2.15 -16.95 -8.00
CA GLU A 82 -0.72 -17.29 -8.06
C GLU A 82 0.17 -16.19 -8.68
N GLN A 83 -0.41 -15.13 -9.25
CA GLN A 83 0.33 -14.02 -9.83
C GLN A 83 0.45 -12.85 -8.85
N SER A 84 1.60 -12.77 -8.19
CA SER A 84 1.99 -11.66 -7.31
C SER A 84 3.25 -10.98 -7.82
N ILE A 85 3.42 -9.71 -7.43
CA ILE A 85 4.67 -8.99 -7.58
C ILE A 85 5.23 -8.66 -6.20
N THR A 86 6.56 -8.64 -6.10
CA THR A 86 7.27 -8.17 -4.92
C THR A 86 7.88 -6.81 -5.20
N ILE A 87 7.53 -5.83 -4.38
CA ILE A 87 8.07 -4.48 -4.42
C ILE A 87 9.12 -4.34 -3.32
N GLU A 88 10.33 -3.97 -3.69
CA GLU A 88 11.40 -3.62 -2.76
C GLU A 88 11.71 -2.12 -2.94
N TRP A 89 11.63 -1.36 -1.86
CA TRP A 89 11.95 0.07 -1.88
C TRP A 89 13.28 0.32 -1.19
N GLN A 90 14.24 0.83 -1.96
CA GLN A 90 15.55 1.25 -1.48
C GLN A 90 15.55 2.77 -1.39
N ALA A 91 15.54 3.29 -0.15
CA ALA A 91 15.78 4.72 0.07
C ALA A 91 17.29 4.95 0.01
N SER A 92 17.74 5.73 -0.99
CA SER A 92 19.11 6.21 -1.12
C SER A 92 19.34 7.56 -0.43
#